data_AF-A0A162FYT2-F1
#
_entry.id   AF-A0A162FYT2-F1
#
_cell.length_a   1.000
_cell.length_b   1.000
_cell.length_c   1.000
_cell.angle_alpha   90.00
_cell.angle_beta   90.00
_cell.angle_gamma   90.00
#
_symmetry.space_group_name_H-M   'P 1'
#
loop_
_entity.id
_entity.type
_entity.pdbx_description
1 polymer ?
#
loop_
_entity_poly.entity_id
_entity_poly.type
_entity_poly.pdbx_seq_one_letter_code
_entity_poly.pdbx_strand_id
1 'polypeptide(L)'
;MVFRDLSAPQSTPSSNEKTATPIASVSDRFIALVLDFLIFSPVISLIISGLVRQTKTYFLLDVSSAEGMISATLVIAVAIFFICLLQTVFLYYWQATPGQLFMQMRVVSFPHAQNRLSINQCATRAFLWCTGFLVLAIPFLEVVSHPLRRAFHERASDTMVMTLKHVPDDGPHPLESKFIASWMRMSFLFLLLFIVIGFFKTYHSLQVGEYASKENRSVASCKEIKSTELTTSSRMDAALVLYLLNEISPECLSKEADVSLWSDPVASQDLAYLAKYLTASESEQEKYFDKICEDSSSPTCATARYMLEDGEKEELDHADPKLWITQLLKSDEKYAEQDFVASLALIEELQKVPALKAALEKRFVRSVWGLNEMAYAHPKKKGRVPASASDESFIETFKERYEVP
;
A
#
# COMPACT_ATOMS: atom_id res chain seq x y z
N MET A 1 14.47 59.43 -1.58
CA MET A 1 13.77 59.00 -2.80
C MET A 1 13.37 57.55 -2.56
N VAL A 2 12.09 57.27 -2.29
CA VAL A 2 11.60 55.90 -2.03
C VAL A 2 11.31 55.29 -3.39
N PHE A 3 12.05 54.25 -3.77
CA PHE A 3 11.79 53.52 -5.01
C PHE A 3 10.40 52.91 -4.94
N ARG A 4 9.57 53.15 -5.97
CA ARG A 4 8.28 52.47 -6.12
C ARG A 4 8.56 50.98 -6.20
N ASP A 5 7.90 50.23 -5.34
CA ASP A 5 8.00 48.78 -5.27
C ASP A 5 7.55 48.17 -6.61
N LEU A 6 8.50 47.71 -7.42
CA LEU A 6 8.27 47.10 -8.73
C LEU A 6 7.68 45.69 -8.64
N SER A 7 7.64 45.11 -7.42
CA SER A 7 7.16 43.75 -7.21
C SER A 7 5.65 43.59 -7.39
N ALA A 8 4.88 44.68 -7.38
CA ALA A 8 3.46 44.67 -7.70
C ALA A 8 3.05 45.95 -8.45
N PRO A 9 2.61 45.89 -9.72
CA PRO A 9 2.02 47.04 -10.37
C PRO A 9 0.79 47.48 -9.56
N GLN A 10 0.90 48.64 -8.91
CA GLN A 10 -0.23 49.29 -8.27
C GLN A 10 -1.10 49.88 -9.38
N SER A 11 -2.12 49.14 -9.79
CA SER A 11 -3.23 49.72 -10.54
C SER A 11 -4.00 50.60 -9.58
N THR A 12 -3.57 51.86 -9.41
CA THR A 12 -4.47 52.87 -8.83
C THR A 12 -5.68 52.93 -9.76
N PRO A 13 -6.90 52.63 -9.29
CA PRO A 13 -8.08 52.73 -10.13
C PRO A 13 -8.15 54.16 -10.63
N SER A 14 -7.98 54.36 -11.95
CA SER A 14 -8.05 55.70 -12.53
C SER A 14 -9.44 56.22 -12.22
N SER A 15 -9.52 57.32 -11.48
CA SER A 15 -10.67 57.65 -10.65
C SER A 15 -11.89 58.19 -11.41
N ASN A 16 -12.03 57.94 -12.72
CA ASN A 16 -13.02 58.68 -13.51
C ASN A 16 -13.72 57.98 -14.68
N GLU A 17 -13.61 56.67 -14.87
CA GLU A 17 -14.50 55.99 -15.83
C GLU A 17 -15.40 54.97 -15.12
N LYS A 18 -16.70 55.28 -15.09
CA LYS A 18 -17.80 54.37 -14.76
C LYS A 18 -17.98 53.34 -15.89
N THR A 19 -16.94 52.56 -16.18
CA THR A 19 -16.98 51.48 -17.16
C THR A 19 -16.90 50.16 -16.42
N ALA A 20 -17.72 49.20 -16.83
CA ALA A 20 -17.98 47.93 -16.16
C ALA A 20 -16.74 47.27 -15.52
N THR A 21 -16.94 46.57 -14.40
CA THR A 21 -15.88 45.79 -13.76
C THR A 21 -15.22 44.86 -14.79
N PRO A 22 -13.89 44.91 -15.00
CA PRO A 22 -13.23 44.16 -16.06
C PRO A 22 -13.15 42.67 -15.68
N ILE A 23 -14.21 41.93 -16.00
CA ILE A 23 -14.35 40.51 -15.69
C ILE A 23 -13.49 39.71 -16.68
N ALA A 24 -12.70 38.76 -16.15
CA ALA A 24 -11.92 37.86 -17.00
C ALA A 24 -12.78 36.83 -17.73
N SER A 25 -12.43 36.57 -18.99
CA SER A 25 -13.12 35.62 -19.85
C SER A 25 -13.00 34.18 -19.35
N VAL A 26 -14.00 33.34 -19.64
CA VAL A 26 -14.00 31.92 -19.25
C VAL A 26 -12.85 31.16 -19.91
N SER A 27 -12.59 31.43 -21.19
CA SER A 27 -11.49 30.80 -21.93
C SER A 27 -10.14 31.14 -21.30
N ASP A 28 -9.91 32.39 -20.92
CA ASP A 28 -8.66 32.79 -20.26
C ASP A 28 -8.47 32.08 -18.92
N ARG A 29 -9.54 31.95 -18.12
CA ARG A 29 -9.51 31.22 -16.86
C ARG A 29 -9.24 29.74 -17.06
N PHE A 30 -9.81 29.12 -18.10
CA PHE A 30 -9.56 27.72 -18.44
C PHE A 30 -8.11 27.49 -18.89
N ILE A 31 -7.59 28.34 -19.78
CA ILE A 31 -6.19 28.27 -20.23
C ILE A 31 -5.24 28.47 -19.05
N ALA A 32 -5.52 29.44 -18.17
CA ALA A 32 -4.73 29.63 -16.96
C ALA A 32 -4.72 28.40 -16.05
N LEU A 33 -5.85 27.71 -15.91
CA LEU A 33 -5.94 26.45 -15.15
C LEU A 33 -5.07 25.35 -15.77
N VAL A 34 -5.07 25.21 -17.10
CA VAL A 34 -4.20 24.25 -17.80
C VAL A 34 -2.73 24.60 -17.60
N LEU A 35 -2.37 25.88 -17.70
CA LEU A 35 -1.01 26.36 -17.44
C LEU A 35 -0.59 26.12 -15.99
N ASP A 36 -1.45 26.41 -15.03
CA ASP A 36 -1.21 26.12 -13.61
C ASP A 36 -0.97 24.63 -13.38
N PHE A 37 -1.75 23.76 -14.02
CA PHE A 37 -1.54 22.31 -13.94
C PHE A 37 -0.18 21.90 -14.51
N LEU A 38 0.20 22.39 -15.68
CA LEU A 38 1.49 22.08 -16.31
C LEU A 38 2.69 22.58 -15.49
N ILE A 39 2.55 23.72 -14.81
CA ILE A 39 3.61 24.31 -13.98
C ILE A 39 3.70 23.61 -12.62
N PHE A 40 2.58 23.39 -11.94
CA PHE A 40 2.58 22.80 -10.61
C PHE A 40 2.75 21.28 -10.60
N SER A 41 2.25 20.57 -11.61
CA SER A 41 2.35 19.11 -11.71
C SER A 41 3.76 18.56 -11.47
N PRO A 42 4.83 19.00 -12.18
CA PRO A 42 6.16 18.45 -11.97
C PRO A 42 6.70 18.71 -10.56
N VAL A 43 6.41 19.89 -9.98
CA VAL A 43 6.84 20.26 -8.62
C VAL A 43 6.18 19.35 -7.59
N ILE A 44 4.85 19.17 -7.68
CA ILE A 44 4.09 18.34 -6.76
C ILE A 44 4.47 16.87 -6.93
N SER A 45 4.58 16.39 -8.17
CA SER A 45 4.99 15.02 -8.49
C SER A 45 6.35 14.67 -7.91
N LEU A 46 7.32 15.61 -7.92
CA LEU A 46 8.62 15.41 -7.30
C LEU A 46 8.48 15.22 -5.78
N ILE A 47 7.69 16.07 -5.12
CA ILE A 47 7.45 16.02 -3.66
C ILE A 47 6.79 14.70 -3.24
N ILE A 48 5.80 14.22 -3.99
CA ILE A 48 5.03 13.01 -3.62
C ILE A 48 5.63 11.70 -4.18
N SER A 49 6.67 11.77 -5.03
CA SER A 49 7.22 10.62 -5.76
C SER A 49 7.60 9.45 -4.85
N GLY A 50 8.22 9.72 -3.70
CA GLY A 50 8.60 8.70 -2.72
C GLY A 50 7.39 7.97 -2.13
N LEU A 51 6.35 8.70 -1.76
CA LEU A 51 5.11 8.13 -1.21
C LEU A 51 4.37 7.31 -2.27
N VAL A 52 4.26 7.83 -3.51
CA VAL A 52 3.64 7.11 -4.63
C VAL A 52 4.33 5.78 -4.89
N ARG A 53 5.66 5.72 -4.79
CA ARG A 53 6.42 4.46 -4.94
C ARG A 53 6.03 3.44 -3.88
N GLN A 54 5.96 3.86 -2.62
CA GLN A 54 5.55 2.98 -1.51
C GLN A 54 4.10 2.49 -1.69
N THR A 55 3.17 3.40 -2.02
CA THR A 55 1.77 3.05 -2.29
C THR A 55 1.64 2.01 -3.41
N LYS A 56 2.41 2.14 -4.49
CA LYS A 56 2.44 1.16 -5.58
C LYS A 56 2.91 -0.20 -5.10
N THR A 57 3.95 -0.27 -4.27
CA THR A 57 4.43 -1.55 -3.72
C THR A 57 3.34 -2.25 -2.91
N TYR A 58 2.61 -1.52 -2.06
CA TYR A 58 1.51 -2.11 -1.28
C TYR A 58 0.40 -2.69 -2.18
N PHE A 59 -0.01 -1.96 -3.22
CA PHE A 59 -1.04 -2.44 -4.14
C PHE A 59 -0.58 -3.59 -5.05
N LEU A 60 0.73 -3.68 -5.33
CA LEU A 60 1.29 -4.82 -6.07
C LEU A 60 1.31 -6.10 -5.24
N LEU A 61 1.52 -5.99 -3.93
CA LEU A 61 1.53 -7.13 -3.01
C LEU A 61 0.10 -7.62 -2.70
N ASP A 62 -0.83 -6.68 -2.45
CA ASP A 62 -2.24 -6.99 -2.23
C ASP A 62 -3.12 -5.80 -2.63
N VAL A 63 -3.96 -6.03 -3.65
CA VAL A 63 -4.91 -5.04 -4.19
C VAL A 63 -5.90 -4.55 -3.13
N SER A 64 -6.16 -5.39 -2.12
CA SER A 64 -7.10 -5.12 -1.03
C SER A 64 -6.44 -4.71 0.29
N SER A 65 -5.12 -4.45 0.28
CA SER A 65 -4.40 -4.07 1.50
C SER A 65 -4.94 -2.76 2.08
N ALA A 66 -5.31 -2.80 3.37
CA ALA A 66 -5.69 -1.62 4.14
C ALA A 66 -4.54 -0.60 4.20
N GLU A 67 -3.29 -1.08 4.25
CA GLU A 67 -2.09 -0.24 4.24
C GLU A 67 -1.96 0.53 2.92
N GLY A 68 -2.28 -0.13 1.80
CA GLY A 68 -2.33 0.50 0.47
C GLY A 68 -3.34 1.64 0.41
N MET A 69 -4.55 1.43 0.96
CA MET A 69 -5.57 2.48 1.03
C MET A 69 -5.18 3.66 1.93
N ILE A 70 -4.59 3.39 3.10
CA ILE A 70 -4.10 4.43 4.01
C ILE A 70 -2.99 5.24 3.33
N SER A 71 -2.04 4.55 2.68
CA SER A 71 -0.94 5.17 1.94
C SER A 71 -1.45 6.04 0.79
N ALA A 72 -2.42 5.57 0.01
CA ALA A 72 -3.04 6.36 -1.06
C ALA A 72 -3.76 7.61 -0.53
N THR A 73 -4.49 7.48 0.58
CA THR A 73 -5.16 8.61 1.24
C THR A 73 -4.14 9.64 1.71
N LEU A 74 -3.02 9.20 2.26
CA LEU A 74 -1.91 10.07 2.68
C LEU A 74 -1.30 10.80 1.48
N VAL A 75 -1.04 10.12 0.36
CA VAL A 75 -0.54 10.74 -0.88
C VAL A 75 -1.47 11.85 -1.36
N ILE A 76 -2.78 11.58 -1.42
CA ILE A 76 -3.78 12.57 -1.84
C ILE A 76 -3.82 13.77 -0.88
N ALA A 77 -3.81 13.52 0.43
CA ALA A 77 -3.82 14.57 1.45
C ALA A 77 -2.59 15.47 1.37
N VAL A 78 -1.39 14.86 1.22
CA VAL A 78 -0.13 15.59 1.05
C VAL A 78 -0.13 16.39 -0.25
N ALA A 79 -0.61 15.82 -1.36
CA ALA A 79 -0.72 16.54 -2.62
C ALA A 79 -1.64 17.77 -2.51
N ILE A 80 -2.83 17.60 -1.92
CA ILE A 80 -3.77 18.72 -1.67
C ILE A 80 -3.13 19.79 -0.80
N PHE A 81 -2.45 19.40 0.28
CA PHE A 81 -1.76 20.33 1.17
C PHE A 81 -0.73 21.19 0.43
N PHE A 82 0.14 20.57 -0.38
CA PHE A 82 1.16 21.30 -1.13
C PHE A 82 0.57 22.17 -2.25
N ILE A 83 -0.48 21.73 -2.94
CA ILE A 83 -1.20 22.56 -3.92
C ILE A 83 -1.77 23.80 -3.23
N CYS A 84 -2.48 23.61 -2.11
CA CYS A 84 -3.08 24.71 -1.35
C CYS A 84 -2.01 25.70 -0.87
N LEU A 85 -0.89 25.19 -0.35
CA LEU A 85 0.22 26.00 0.12
C LEU A 85 0.82 26.84 -1.02
N LEU A 86 1.16 26.21 -2.15
CA LEU A 86 1.72 26.90 -3.31
C LEU A 86 0.76 27.96 -3.84
N GLN A 87 -0.51 27.60 -4.08
CA GLN A 87 -1.52 28.56 -4.54
C GLN A 87 -1.70 29.72 -3.56
N THR A 88 -1.72 29.45 -2.25
CA THR A 88 -1.85 30.50 -1.22
C THR A 88 -0.67 31.48 -1.27
N VAL A 89 0.55 30.97 -1.40
CA VAL A 89 1.76 31.78 -1.52
C VAL A 89 1.70 32.64 -2.79
N PHE A 90 1.35 32.05 -3.93
CA PHE A 90 1.23 32.79 -5.19
C PHE A 90 0.15 33.88 -5.13
N LEU A 91 -1.03 33.56 -4.59
CA LEU A 91 -2.12 34.51 -4.42
C LEU A 91 -1.79 35.62 -3.42
N TYR A 92 -1.06 35.33 -2.35
CA TYR A 92 -0.72 36.33 -1.34
C TYR A 92 0.28 37.38 -1.87
N TYR A 93 1.35 36.93 -2.54
CA TYR A 93 2.41 37.82 -3.01
C TYR A 93 2.10 38.45 -4.38
N TRP A 94 1.60 37.66 -5.34
CA TRP A 94 1.37 38.11 -6.72
C TRP A 94 -0.10 38.37 -7.05
N GLN A 95 -1.02 38.00 -6.16
CA GLN A 95 -2.47 38.12 -6.41
C GLN A 95 -2.93 37.39 -7.68
N ALA A 96 -2.20 36.37 -8.08
CA ALA A 96 -2.50 35.54 -9.24
C ALA A 96 -1.72 34.23 -9.11
N THR A 97 -2.28 33.14 -9.62
CA THR A 97 -1.53 31.91 -9.85
C THR A 97 -0.59 32.07 -11.07
N PRO A 98 0.46 31.25 -11.24
CA PRO A 98 1.37 31.36 -12.37
C PRO A 98 0.68 31.43 -13.74
N GLY A 99 -0.28 30.55 -14.01
CA GLY A 99 -1.08 30.54 -15.23
C GLY A 99 -1.94 31.80 -15.36
N GLN A 100 -2.48 32.33 -14.26
CA GLN A 100 -3.20 33.61 -14.28
C GLN A 100 -2.28 34.79 -14.59
N LEU A 101 -1.04 34.78 -14.09
CA LEU A 101 -0.03 35.78 -14.44
C LEU A 101 0.26 35.78 -15.95
N PHE A 102 0.46 34.60 -16.55
CA PHE A 102 0.65 34.47 -18.00
C PHE A 102 -0.54 35.01 -18.80
N MET A 103 -1.77 34.77 -18.32
CA MET A 103 -2.99 35.23 -18.98
C MET A 103 -3.37 36.68 -18.64
N GLN A 104 -2.50 37.42 -17.95
CA GLN A 104 -2.72 38.81 -17.54
C GLN A 104 -4.01 38.98 -16.70
N MET A 105 -4.24 38.06 -15.77
CA MET A 105 -5.36 38.10 -14.84
C MET A 105 -4.87 38.35 -13.41
N ARG A 106 -5.75 38.93 -12.58
CA ARG A 106 -5.47 39.21 -11.18
C ARG A 106 -6.69 38.90 -10.31
N VAL A 107 -6.45 38.32 -9.15
CA VAL A 107 -7.44 38.07 -8.10
C VAL A 107 -7.48 39.27 -7.17
N VAL A 108 -8.66 39.86 -7.02
CA VAL A 108 -8.91 40.99 -6.13
C VAL A 108 -9.99 40.64 -5.12
N SER A 109 -10.03 41.33 -3.98
CA SER A 109 -11.11 41.19 -3.01
C SER A 109 -12.41 41.81 -3.53
N PHE A 110 -13.53 41.19 -3.23
CA PHE A 110 -14.88 41.62 -3.60
C PHE A 110 -15.83 41.39 -2.43
N PRO A 111 -16.74 42.31 -2.07
CA PRO A 111 -17.13 43.51 -2.82
C PRO A 111 -16.25 44.74 -2.56
N HIS A 112 -15.49 44.76 -1.48
CA HIS A 112 -14.63 45.89 -1.11
C HIS A 112 -13.23 45.70 -1.72
N ALA A 113 -12.79 46.66 -2.53
CA ALA A 113 -11.44 46.64 -3.09
C ALA A 113 -10.40 46.85 -1.98
N GLN A 114 -9.53 45.86 -1.79
CA GLN A 114 -8.38 45.91 -0.88
C GLN A 114 -7.10 45.85 -1.72
N ASN A 115 -6.06 46.53 -1.23
CA ASN A 115 -4.76 46.56 -1.92
C ASN A 115 -4.10 45.16 -1.97
N ARG A 116 -4.35 44.32 -0.95
CA ARG A 116 -3.85 42.95 -0.86
C ARG A 116 -4.92 42.03 -0.29
N LEU A 117 -4.92 40.78 -0.76
CA LEU A 117 -5.76 39.72 -0.23
C LEU A 117 -5.24 39.30 1.14
N SER A 118 -6.15 39.04 2.08
CA SER A 118 -5.78 38.45 3.36
C SER A 118 -5.32 36.99 3.17
N ILE A 119 -4.42 36.51 4.03
CA ILE A 119 -3.93 35.12 3.99
C ILE A 119 -5.10 34.14 4.09
N ASN A 120 -6.11 34.45 4.91
CA ASN A 120 -7.30 33.62 5.08
C ASN A 120 -8.15 33.54 3.80
N GLN A 121 -8.27 34.64 3.04
CA GLN A 121 -8.95 34.61 1.74
C GLN A 121 -8.17 33.76 0.73
N CYS A 122 -6.84 33.89 0.70
CA CYS A 122 -6.00 33.09 -0.18
C CYS A 122 -6.10 31.60 0.15
N ALA A 123 -5.99 31.24 1.44
CA ALA A 123 -6.05 29.86 1.91
C ALA A 123 -7.43 29.22 1.69
N THR A 124 -8.51 29.92 2.03
CA THR A 124 -9.87 29.42 1.78
C THR A 124 -10.16 29.26 0.29
N ARG A 125 -9.71 30.21 -0.54
CA ARG A 125 -9.80 30.12 -2.00
C ARG A 125 -9.07 28.89 -2.53
N ALA A 126 -7.82 28.68 -2.13
CA ALA A 126 -7.00 27.55 -2.58
C ALA A 126 -7.59 26.20 -2.13
N PHE A 127 -8.03 26.10 -0.87
CA PHE A 127 -8.66 24.89 -0.33
C PHE A 127 -9.95 24.52 -1.06
N LEU A 128 -10.83 25.49 -1.31
CA LEU A 128 -12.09 25.26 -2.02
C LEU A 128 -11.87 25.01 -3.52
N TRP A 129 -10.80 25.56 -4.09
CA TRP A 129 -10.36 25.23 -5.45
C TRP A 129 -9.98 23.74 -5.55
N CYS A 130 -9.16 23.22 -4.63
CA CYS A 130 -8.82 21.80 -4.57
C CYS A 130 -10.03 20.91 -4.35
N THR A 131 -10.91 21.30 -3.41
CA THR A 131 -12.17 20.57 -3.15
C THR A 131 -13.06 20.51 -4.40
N GLY A 132 -13.01 21.52 -5.26
CA GLY A 132 -13.72 21.54 -6.53
C GLY A 132 -13.39 20.33 -7.42
N PHE A 133 -12.14 19.87 -7.45
CA PHE A 133 -11.74 18.69 -8.22
C PHE A 133 -12.22 17.38 -7.62
N LEU A 134 -12.31 17.29 -6.29
CA LEU A 134 -12.90 16.12 -5.61
C LEU A 134 -14.38 15.93 -5.97
N VAL A 135 -15.08 17.02 -6.29
CA VAL A 135 -16.47 17.02 -6.76
C VAL A 135 -16.55 17.09 -8.29
N LEU A 136 -15.63 16.39 -8.98
CA LEU A 136 -15.60 16.24 -10.44
C LEU A 136 -15.55 17.56 -11.23
N ALA A 137 -14.93 18.59 -10.65
CA ALA A 137 -14.84 19.93 -11.22
C ALA A 137 -16.20 20.62 -11.51
N ILE A 138 -17.32 20.04 -11.05
CA ILE A 138 -18.67 20.61 -11.20
C ILE A 138 -18.70 22.06 -10.67
N PRO A 139 -18.15 22.40 -9.48
CA PRO A 139 -18.19 23.76 -8.96
C PRO A 139 -17.50 24.83 -9.83
N PHE A 140 -16.62 24.44 -10.77
CA PHE A 140 -15.96 25.39 -11.69
C PHE A 140 -16.89 25.87 -12.81
N LEU A 141 -17.89 25.07 -13.18
CA LEU A 141 -18.84 25.40 -14.26
C LEU A 141 -19.78 26.54 -13.86
N GLU A 142 -19.85 26.85 -12.57
CA GLU A 142 -20.56 28.03 -12.06
C GLU A 142 -20.07 29.35 -12.67
N VAL A 143 -18.79 29.44 -13.05
CA VAL A 143 -18.21 30.62 -13.72
C VAL A 143 -19.02 31.01 -14.96
N VAL A 144 -19.59 30.04 -15.68
CA VAL A 144 -20.38 30.30 -16.89
C VAL A 144 -21.80 30.76 -16.57
N SER A 145 -22.34 30.41 -15.40
CA SER A 145 -23.69 30.80 -15.00
C SER A 145 -23.78 32.13 -14.25
N HIS A 146 -22.75 32.49 -13.49
CA HIS A 146 -22.81 33.65 -12.60
C HIS A 146 -22.68 34.96 -13.39
N PRO A 147 -23.49 36.01 -13.12
CA PRO A 147 -23.42 37.26 -13.89
C PRO A 147 -22.04 37.93 -13.81
N LEU A 148 -21.39 37.85 -12.65
CA LEU A 148 -20.02 38.32 -12.44
C LEU A 148 -18.93 37.27 -12.75
N ARG A 149 -19.29 36.16 -13.40
CA ARG A 149 -18.45 34.98 -13.66
C ARG A 149 -17.64 34.51 -12.44
N ARG A 150 -18.20 34.61 -11.22
CA ARG A 150 -17.51 34.19 -10.00
C ARG A 150 -17.70 32.69 -9.80
N ALA A 151 -16.60 31.93 -9.73
CA ALA A 151 -16.67 30.51 -9.39
C ALA A 151 -17.03 30.33 -7.91
N PHE A 152 -17.41 29.10 -7.53
CA PHE A 152 -17.72 28.74 -6.14
C PHE A 152 -16.64 29.16 -5.14
N HIS A 153 -15.38 28.79 -5.41
CA HIS A 153 -14.24 29.11 -4.54
C HIS A 153 -13.96 30.62 -4.45
N GLU A 154 -14.37 31.42 -5.45
CA GLU A 154 -14.23 32.87 -5.43
C GLU A 154 -15.33 33.53 -4.60
N ARG A 155 -16.54 32.97 -4.64
CA ARG A 155 -17.66 33.43 -3.81
C ARG A 155 -17.41 33.17 -2.34
N ALA A 156 -16.97 31.97 -2.00
CA ALA A 156 -16.71 31.59 -0.62
C ALA A 156 -15.50 32.32 0.01
N SER A 157 -14.57 32.80 -0.81
CA SER A 157 -13.40 33.58 -0.35
C SER A 157 -13.55 35.09 -0.51
N ASP A 158 -14.72 35.59 -0.93
CA ASP A 158 -14.92 37.01 -1.21
C ASP A 158 -13.87 37.61 -2.15
N THR A 159 -13.57 36.86 -3.22
CA THR A 159 -12.64 37.26 -4.28
C THR A 159 -13.28 37.26 -5.66
N MET A 160 -12.63 37.91 -6.61
CA MET A 160 -12.99 37.96 -8.02
C MET A 160 -11.74 37.99 -8.89
N VAL A 161 -11.74 37.26 -10.02
CA VAL A 161 -10.68 37.37 -11.04
C VAL A 161 -11.05 38.45 -12.05
N MET A 162 -10.20 39.47 -12.14
CA MET A 162 -10.25 40.55 -13.11
C MET A 162 -9.23 40.34 -14.22
N THR A 163 -9.55 40.79 -15.43
CA THR A 163 -8.60 40.82 -16.55
C THR A 163 -7.87 42.16 -16.57
N LEU A 164 -6.57 42.12 -16.90
CA LEU A 164 -5.78 43.31 -17.20
C LEU A 164 -5.75 43.62 -18.71
N LYS A 165 -6.38 42.77 -19.53
CA LYS A 165 -6.51 43.00 -20.98
C LYS A 165 -7.49 44.14 -21.24
N HIS A 166 -7.31 44.84 -22.36
CA HIS A 166 -8.14 46.01 -22.73
C HIS A 166 -9.60 45.69 -23.08
N VAL A 167 -9.90 44.43 -23.45
CA VAL A 167 -11.27 44.02 -23.80
C VAL A 167 -11.86 43.24 -22.62
N PRO A 168 -12.74 43.87 -21.81
CA PRO A 168 -13.47 43.15 -20.77
C PRO A 168 -14.52 42.24 -21.41
N ASP A 169 -14.86 41.15 -20.71
CA ASP A 169 -15.95 40.25 -21.11
C ASP A 169 -17.30 40.79 -20.57
N ASP A 170 -18.32 40.86 -21.44
CA ASP A 170 -19.66 41.38 -21.12
C ASP A 170 -20.50 40.44 -20.23
N GLY A 171 -19.94 39.28 -19.84
CA GLY A 171 -20.63 38.30 -19.02
C GLY A 171 -21.44 37.30 -19.85
N PRO A 172 -22.05 36.29 -19.20
CA PRO A 172 -22.79 35.25 -19.92
C PRO A 172 -24.14 35.75 -20.43
N HIS A 173 -24.59 35.22 -21.57
CA HIS A 173 -25.92 35.54 -22.09
C HIS A 173 -26.99 35.02 -21.10
N PRO A 174 -28.12 35.74 -20.87
CA PRO A 174 -29.13 35.35 -19.87
C PRO A 174 -29.78 33.98 -20.11
N LEU A 175 -29.78 33.48 -21.34
CA LEU A 175 -30.24 32.12 -21.65
C LEU A 175 -29.21 31.06 -21.24
N GLU A 176 -27.92 31.32 -21.49
CA GLU A 176 -26.83 30.41 -21.11
C GLU A 176 -26.75 30.26 -19.60
N SER A 177 -26.88 31.37 -18.86
CA SER A 177 -26.83 31.34 -17.40
C SER A 177 -27.94 30.50 -16.79
N LYS A 178 -29.18 30.60 -17.32
CA LYS A 178 -30.31 29.77 -16.90
C LYS A 178 -30.10 28.29 -17.23
N PHE A 179 -29.65 27.99 -18.44
CA PHE A 179 -29.41 26.62 -18.88
C PHE A 179 -28.34 25.95 -18.01
N ILE A 180 -27.19 26.60 -17.82
CA ILE A 180 -26.07 26.06 -17.06
C ILE A 180 -26.44 25.95 -15.58
N ALA A 181 -27.12 26.94 -15.00
CA ALA A 181 -27.59 26.85 -13.62
C ALA A 181 -28.56 25.67 -13.41
N SER A 182 -29.45 25.39 -14.37
CA SER A 182 -30.34 24.24 -14.32
C SER A 182 -29.57 22.92 -14.40
N TRP A 183 -28.65 22.80 -15.37
CA TRP A 183 -27.81 21.62 -15.55
C TRP A 183 -26.89 21.36 -14.34
N MET A 184 -26.35 22.41 -13.73
CA MET A 184 -25.57 22.35 -12.50
C MET A 184 -26.37 21.79 -11.33
N ARG A 185 -27.60 22.28 -11.12
CA ARG A 185 -28.50 21.77 -10.06
C ARG A 185 -28.81 20.29 -10.28
N MET A 186 -29.11 19.88 -11.52
CA MET A 186 -29.36 18.47 -11.84
C MET A 186 -28.12 17.60 -11.58
N SER A 187 -26.94 18.06 -12.00
CA SER A 187 -25.68 17.35 -11.78
C SER A 187 -25.37 17.15 -10.30
N PHE A 188 -25.61 18.18 -9.46
CA PHE A 188 -25.48 18.06 -8.02
C PHE A 188 -26.49 17.09 -7.41
N LEU A 189 -27.74 17.07 -7.87
CA LEU A 189 -28.75 16.11 -7.42
C LEU A 189 -28.35 14.67 -7.77
N PHE A 190 -27.83 14.43 -8.98
CA PHE A 190 -27.32 13.11 -9.37
C PHE A 190 -26.11 12.70 -8.53
N LEU A 191 -25.16 13.60 -8.31
CA LEU A 191 -23.99 13.32 -7.48
C LEU A 191 -24.39 12.98 -6.03
N LEU A 192 -25.34 13.75 -5.46
CA LEU A 192 -25.90 13.47 -4.13
C LEU A 192 -26.59 12.10 -4.09
N LEU A 193 -27.37 11.76 -5.12
CA LEU A 193 -27.99 10.44 -5.24
C LEU A 193 -26.95 9.31 -5.23
N PHE A 194 -25.84 9.44 -5.97
CA PHE A 194 -24.76 8.46 -5.97
C PHE A 194 -24.09 8.33 -4.60
N ILE A 195 -23.87 9.44 -3.89
CA ILE A 195 -23.33 9.42 -2.51
C ILE A 195 -24.28 8.67 -1.58
N VAL A 196 -25.58 8.97 -1.67
CA VAL A 196 -26.60 8.32 -0.83
C VAL A 196 -26.68 6.82 -1.12
N ILE A 197 -26.72 6.40 -2.39
CA ILE A 197 -26.70 4.99 -2.79
C ILE A 197 -25.42 4.30 -2.31
N GLY A 198 -24.26 4.94 -2.48
CA GLY A 198 -22.98 4.42 -2.01
C GLY A 198 -22.93 4.27 -0.49
N PHE A 199 -23.47 5.24 0.24
CA PHE A 199 -23.61 5.18 1.69
C PHE A 199 -24.51 4.04 2.12
N PHE A 200 -25.71 3.90 1.53
CA PHE A 200 -26.62 2.79 1.86
C PHE A 200 -26.01 1.42 1.53
N LYS A 201 -25.30 1.29 0.41
CA LYS A 201 -24.59 0.05 0.05
C LYS A 201 -23.51 -0.28 1.08
N THR A 202 -22.72 0.72 1.49
CA THR A 202 -21.66 0.55 2.49
C THR A 202 -22.25 0.21 3.86
N TYR A 203 -23.31 0.91 4.26
CA TYR A 203 -24.03 0.67 5.50
C TYR A 203 -24.66 -0.72 5.55
N HIS A 204 -25.30 -1.16 4.46
CA HIS A 204 -25.84 -2.51 4.36
C HIS A 204 -24.72 -3.57 4.42
N SER A 205 -23.61 -3.35 3.72
CA SER A 205 -22.44 -4.23 3.76
C SER A 205 -21.83 -4.31 5.17
N LEU A 206 -21.82 -3.21 5.93
CA LEU A 206 -21.46 -3.18 7.35
C LEU A 206 -22.45 -3.97 8.22
N GLN A 207 -23.76 -3.81 8.02
CA GLN A 207 -24.78 -4.54 8.80
C GLN A 207 -24.81 -6.04 8.52
N VAL A 208 -24.60 -6.45 7.26
CA VAL A 208 -24.48 -7.86 6.86
C VAL A 208 -23.21 -8.50 7.42
N GLY A 209 -22.29 -7.70 7.95
CA GLY A 209 -21.02 -8.18 8.47
C GLY A 209 -20.05 -8.60 7.38
N GLU A 210 -20.20 -8.10 6.14
CA GLU A 210 -19.18 -8.34 5.09
C GLU A 210 -17.81 -7.78 5.51
N TYR A 211 -17.81 -6.74 6.35
CA TYR A 211 -16.61 -6.18 6.99
C TYR A 211 -16.31 -6.76 8.38
N ALA A 212 -17.27 -7.44 9.02
CA ALA A 212 -17.06 -8.20 10.24
C ALA A 212 -16.37 -9.52 9.88
N SER A 213 -15.14 -9.38 9.41
CA SER A 213 -14.22 -10.41 8.99
C SER A 213 -14.86 -11.55 8.16
N LYS A 214 -14.52 -11.58 6.87
CA LYS A 214 -14.34 -12.84 6.12
C LYS A 214 -13.20 -13.69 6.73
N GLU A 215 -13.17 -13.81 8.06
CA GLU A 215 -12.21 -14.54 8.86
C GLU A 215 -12.92 -15.53 9.80
N ASN A 216 -14.25 -15.53 9.93
CA ASN A 216 -14.90 -16.36 10.97
C ASN A 216 -16.22 -17.04 10.56
N ARG A 217 -16.21 -17.87 9.50
CA ARG A 217 -17.17 -19.00 9.37
C ARG A 217 -16.66 -20.27 8.66
N SER A 218 -15.40 -20.33 8.24
CA SER A 218 -14.66 -21.60 8.29
C SER A 218 -14.08 -21.69 9.69
N VAL A 219 -14.40 -22.72 10.46
CA VAL A 219 -13.78 -23.03 11.75
C VAL A 219 -12.29 -22.67 11.70
N ALA A 220 -11.84 -21.85 12.67
CA ALA A 220 -10.56 -21.12 12.73
C ALA A 220 -9.32 -21.93 12.29
N SER A 221 -9.23 -22.09 10.98
CA SER A 221 -8.18 -22.77 10.23
C SER A 221 -7.21 -21.66 9.82
N CYS A 222 -5.93 -21.78 10.15
CA CYS A 222 -4.95 -20.75 9.81
C CYS A 222 -5.05 -20.37 8.33
N LYS A 223 -5.44 -19.11 8.06
CA LYS A 223 -5.69 -18.60 6.70
C LYS A 223 -4.44 -18.64 5.82
N GLU A 224 -3.27 -18.71 6.46
CA GLU A 224 -1.96 -18.86 5.84
C GLU A 224 -1.80 -20.22 5.14
N ILE A 225 -2.50 -21.27 5.60
CA ILE A 225 -2.47 -22.62 5.01
C ILE A 225 -3.60 -22.75 3.99
N LYS A 226 -3.37 -22.26 2.76
CA LYS A 226 -4.39 -22.18 1.69
C LYS A 226 -4.75 -23.50 0.99
N SER A 227 -4.21 -24.63 1.41
CA SER A 227 -4.37 -25.89 0.68
C SER A 227 -5.61 -26.66 1.13
N THR A 228 -6.69 -26.53 0.36
CA THR A 228 -7.89 -27.38 0.47
C THR A 228 -7.61 -28.86 0.15
N GLU A 229 -6.42 -29.19 -0.35
CA GLU A 229 -6.04 -30.51 -0.84
C GLU A 229 -5.19 -31.33 0.16
N LEU A 230 -4.79 -30.77 1.30
CA LEU A 230 -4.00 -31.50 2.30
C LEU A 230 -4.89 -32.36 3.21
N THR A 231 -4.42 -33.58 3.50
CA THR A 231 -4.99 -34.44 4.56
C THR A 231 -4.76 -33.81 5.93
N THR A 232 -5.55 -34.18 6.95
CA THR A 232 -5.43 -33.63 8.31
C THR A 232 -4.01 -33.74 8.87
N SER A 233 -3.35 -34.89 8.71
CA SER A 233 -1.97 -35.09 9.18
C SER A 233 -0.95 -34.23 8.42
N SER A 234 -1.01 -34.19 7.09
CA SER A 234 -0.11 -33.38 6.28
C SER A 234 -0.32 -31.87 6.48
N ARG A 235 -1.55 -31.47 6.80
CA ARG A 235 -1.87 -30.09 7.15
C ARG A 235 -1.21 -29.65 8.47
N MET A 236 -1.21 -30.52 9.48
CA MET A 236 -0.53 -30.26 10.76
C MET A 236 1.00 -30.20 10.60
N ASP A 237 1.56 -31.10 9.80
CA ASP A 237 3.00 -31.14 9.48
C ASP A 237 3.44 -29.87 8.71
N ALA A 238 2.65 -29.42 7.73
CA ALA A 238 2.89 -28.14 7.06
C ALA A 238 2.82 -26.95 8.01
N ALA A 239 1.87 -26.94 8.95
CA ALA A 239 1.77 -25.87 9.95
C ALA A 239 3.04 -25.79 10.82
N LEU A 240 3.53 -26.93 11.28
CA LEU A 240 4.78 -27.04 12.04
C LEU A 240 5.98 -26.51 11.25
N VAL A 241 6.12 -26.92 9.99
CA VAL A 241 7.20 -26.42 9.11
C VAL A 241 7.12 -24.90 8.93
N LEU A 242 5.93 -24.37 8.66
CA LEU A 242 5.74 -22.92 8.49
C LEU A 242 6.04 -22.14 9.78
N TYR A 243 5.75 -22.72 10.94
CA TYR A 243 6.08 -22.13 12.24
C TYR A 243 7.59 -22.06 12.47
N LEU A 244 8.31 -23.16 12.19
CA LEU A 244 9.78 -23.18 12.28
C LEU A 244 10.44 -22.21 11.28
N LEU A 245 9.78 -21.92 10.17
CA LEU A 245 10.19 -20.90 9.20
C LEU A 245 9.80 -19.48 9.59
N ASN A 246 9.09 -19.28 10.70
CA ASN A 246 8.53 -18.01 11.18
C ASN A 246 7.54 -17.35 10.20
N GLU A 247 6.80 -18.14 9.42
CA GLU A 247 5.79 -17.64 8.48
C GLU A 247 4.37 -17.64 9.07
N ILE A 248 4.15 -18.36 10.18
CA ILE A 248 2.87 -18.36 10.92
C ILE A 248 3.09 -18.02 12.40
N SER A 249 2.06 -17.46 13.03
CA SER A 249 2.11 -17.06 14.45
C SER A 249 1.93 -18.25 15.40
N PRO A 250 2.43 -18.20 16.65
CA PRO A 250 2.23 -19.25 17.65
C PRO A 250 0.75 -19.47 17.98
N GLU A 251 -0.07 -18.42 17.95
CA GLU A 251 -1.52 -18.53 18.17
C GLU A 251 -2.22 -19.30 17.04
N CYS A 252 -1.74 -19.12 15.80
CA CYS A 252 -2.21 -19.89 14.66
C CYS A 252 -1.86 -21.37 14.83
N LEU A 253 -0.59 -21.70 15.09
CA LEU A 253 -0.17 -23.09 15.27
C LEU A 253 -0.93 -23.78 16.42
N SER A 254 -1.14 -23.08 17.54
CA SER A 254 -1.88 -23.62 18.69
C SER A 254 -3.34 -23.91 18.38
N LYS A 255 -4.01 -23.09 17.55
CA LYS A 255 -5.38 -23.34 17.09
C LYS A 255 -5.47 -24.51 16.13
N GLU A 256 -4.51 -24.63 15.22
CA GLU A 256 -4.46 -25.75 14.28
C GLU A 256 -4.23 -27.06 15.03
N ALA A 257 -3.37 -27.06 16.05
CA ALA A 257 -3.19 -28.18 16.96
C ALA A 257 -4.48 -28.56 17.69
N ASP A 258 -5.25 -27.60 18.21
CA ASP A 258 -6.56 -27.88 18.83
C ASP A 258 -7.50 -28.55 17.82
N VAL A 259 -7.64 -27.99 16.62
CA VAL A 259 -8.50 -28.56 15.57
C VAL A 259 -8.08 -29.99 15.24
N SER A 260 -6.78 -30.26 15.14
CA SER A 260 -6.24 -31.59 14.87
C SER A 260 -6.58 -32.58 15.99
N LEU A 261 -6.39 -32.17 17.26
CA LEU A 261 -6.72 -32.99 18.44
C LEU A 261 -8.21 -33.36 18.53
N TRP A 262 -9.10 -32.44 18.13
CA TRP A 262 -10.55 -32.67 18.22
C TRP A 262 -11.15 -33.36 16.99
N SER A 263 -10.50 -33.26 15.81
CA SER A 263 -11.06 -33.76 14.54
C SER A 263 -10.60 -35.18 14.18
N ASP A 264 -9.31 -35.48 14.35
CA ASP A 264 -8.73 -36.79 14.02
C ASP A 264 -7.65 -37.17 15.04
N PRO A 265 -8.07 -37.70 16.20
CA PRO A 265 -7.17 -37.99 17.31
C PRO A 265 -6.24 -39.18 17.02
N VAL A 266 -6.40 -39.93 15.93
CA VAL A 266 -5.57 -41.12 15.69
C VAL A 266 -4.38 -40.80 14.79
N ALA A 267 -4.58 -40.03 13.72
CA ALA A 267 -3.53 -39.83 12.73
C ALA A 267 -2.60 -38.63 13.01
N SER A 268 -3.05 -37.68 13.84
CA SER A 268 -2.38 -36.37 13.97
C SER A 268 -2.11 -35.94 15.41
N GLN A 269 -2.44 -36.77 16.39
CA GLN A 269 -2.37 -36.43 17.81
C GLN A 269 -0.93 -36.11 18.26
N ASP A 270 0.05 -36.92 17.87
CA ASP A 270 1.45 -36.70 18.24
C ASP A 270 1.97 -35.34 17.72
N LEU A 271 1.72 -35.04 16.43
CA LEU A 271 2.11 -33.76 15.80
C LEU A 271 1.39 -32.57 16.42
N ALA A 272 0.13 -32.74 16.81
CA ALA A 272 -0.63 -31.70 17.47
C ALA A 272 -0.08 -31.42 18.88
N TYR A 273 0.31 -32.45 19.63
CA TYR A 273 1.02 -32.26 20.90
C TYR A 273 2.40 -31.64 20.71
N LEU A 274 3.13 -31.98 19.64
CA LEU A 274 4.39 -31.32 19.29
C LEU A 274 4.19 -29.81 19.05
N ALA A 275 3.14 -29.43 18.35
CA ALA A 275 2.79 -28.02 18.18
C ALA A 275 2.39 -27.33 19.49
N LYS A 276 1.67 -28.02 20.37
CA LYS A 276 1.38 -27.50 21.72
C LYS A 276 2.65 -27.33 22.54
N TYR A 277 3.57 -28.28 22.48
CA TYR A 277 4.89 -28.19 23.10
C TYR A 277 5.65 -26.93 22.62
N LEU A 278 5.71 -26.70 21.30
CA LEU A 278 6.42 -25.55 20.71
C LEU A 278 5.79 -24.18 21.02
N THR A 279 4.53 -24.13 21.43
CA THR A 279 3.78 -22.88 21.70
C THR A 279 3.47 -22.69 23.19
N ALA A 280 3.72 -23.69 24.02
CA ALA A 280 3.45 -23.68 25.45
C ALA A 280 4.48 -22.86 26.24
N SER A 281 4.08 -22.41 27.43
CA SER A 281 5.00 -21.84 28.40
C SER A 281 5.92 -22.92 29.00
N GLU A 282 7.10 -22.54 29.50
CA GLU A 282 8.09 -23.47 30.07
C GLU A 282 7.48 -24.48 31.06
N SER A 283 6.53 -24.05 31.90
CA SER A 283 5.86 -24.92 32.88
C SER A 283 4.91 -25.97 32.29
N GLU A 284 4.44 -25.77 31.05
CA GLU A 284 3.54 -26.68 30.35
C GLU A 284 4.27 -27.51 29.30
N GLN A 285 5.44 -27.06 28.84
CA GLN A 285 6.27 -27.78 27.87
C GLN A 285 6.61 -29.19 28.33
N GLU A 286 7.06 -29.38 29.57
CA GLU A 286 7.37 -30.72 30.11
C GLU A 286 6.16 -31.66 30.03
N LYS A 287 4.94 -31.17 30.31
CA LYS A 287 3.72 -31.99 30.25
C LYS A 287 3.40 -32.44 28.83
N TYR A 288 3.57 -31.57 27.83
CA TYR A 288 3.35 -31.94 26.44
C TYR A 288 4.46 -32.84 25.92
N PHE A 289 5.71 -32.63 26.35
CA PHE A 289 6.83 -33.48 26.01
C PHE A 289 6.62 -34.92 26.52
N ASP A 290 6.24 -35.09 27.78
CA ASP A 290 5.90 -36.39 28.36
C ASP A 290 4.78 -37.08 27.59
N LYS A 291 3.81 -36.30 27.08
CA LYS A 291 2.70 -36.83 26.26
C LYS A 291 3.12 -37.28 24.86
N ILE A 292 3.99 -36.53 24.20
CA ILE A 292 4.53 -36.92 22.88
C ILE A 292 5.39 -38.17 23.00
N CYS A 293 6.14 -38.28 24.11
CA CYS A 293 7.09 -39.36 24.37
C CYS A 293 6.54 -40.52 25.22
N GLU A 294 5.21 -40.67 25.34
CA GLU A 294 4.61 -41.88 25.95
C GLU A 294 5.06 -43.14 25.19
N ASP A 295 5.18 -43.04 23.86
CA ASP A 295 5.86 -44.03 23.04
C ASP A 295 7.26 -43.49 22.64
N SER A 296 8.29 -43.96 23.35
CA SER A 296 9.68 -43.60 23.07
C SER A 296 10.16 -43.95 21.64
N SER A 297 9.44 -44.83 20.94
CA SER A 297 9.73 -45.20 19.55
C SER A 297 8.95 -44.39 18.52
N SER A 298 8.05 -43.49 18.95
CA SER A 298 7.31 -42.61 18.05
C SER A 298 8.28 -41.66 17.32
N PRO A 299 8.16 -41.51 15.99
CA PRO A 299 9.01 -40.58 15.22
C PRO A 299 8.85 -39.13 15.69
N THR A 300 7.69 -38.78 16.25
CA THR A 300 7.44 -37.45 16.79
C THR A 300 8.21 -37.21 18.09
N CYS A 301 8.37 -38.24 18.94
CA CYS A 301 9.20 -38.15 20.13
C CYS A 301 10.68 -37.94 19.78
N ALA A 302 11.20 -38.66 18.78
CA ALA A 302 12.56 -38.45 18.28
C ALA A 302 12.77 -37.00 17.77
N THR A 303 11.77 -36.46 17.06
CA THR A 303 11.77 -35.06 16.59
C THR A 303 11.75 -34.08 17.77
N ALA A 304 10.93 -34.34 18.80
CA ALA A 304 10.84 -33.50 19.99
C ALA A 304 12.15 -33.51 20.81
N ARG A 305 12.80 -34.68 20.96
CA ARG A 305 14.12 -34.81 21.62
C ARG A 305 15.21 -34.04 20.90
N TYR A 306 15.27 -34.17 19.58
CA TYR A 306 16.21 -33.41 18.75
C TYR A 306 16.07 -31.88 18.98
N MET A 307 14.84 -31.38 19.15
CA MET A 307 14.58 -29.97 19.43
C MET A 307 14.94 -29.54 20.87
N LEU A 308 14.92 -30.46 21.84
CA LEU A 308 15.22 -30.18 23.25
C LEU A 308 16.72 -30.22 23.56
N GLU A 309 17.44 -31.20 23.00
CA GLU A 309 18.83 -31.52 23.37
C GLU A 309 19.87 -30.83 22.46
N ASP A 310 19.52 -29.71 21.83
CA ASP A 310 20.40 -28.98 20.89
C ASP A 310 20.95 -29.88 19.75
N GLY A 311 20.19 -30.89 19.32
CA GLY A 311 20.40 -31.59 18.06
C GLY A 311 21.37 -32.79 18.08
N GLU A 312 21.22 -33.73 19.02
CA GLU A 312 21.90 -35.03 18.90
C GLU A 312 21.46 -35.76 17.62
N LYS A 313 22.43 -35.98 16.71
CA LYS A 313 22.18 -36.49 15.34
C LYS A 313 21.51 -37.86 15.32
N GLU A 314 21.84 -38.70 16.30
CA GLU A 314 21.34 -40.07 16.37
C GLU A 314 19.81 -40.11 16.51
N GLU A 315 19.21 -39.13 17.18
CA GLU A 315 17.75 -39.06 17.36
C GLU A 315 17.02 -38.75 16.03
N LEU A 316 17.57 -37.86 15.20
CA LEU A 316 16.93 -37.47 13.93
C LEU A 316 16.96 -38.58 12.87
N ASP A 317 17.90 -39.52 12.98
CA ASP A 317 17.96 -40.72 12.12
C ASP A 317 16.86 -41.74 12.43
N HIS A 318 16.32 -41.73 13.66
CA HIS A 318 15.20 -42.58 14.06
C HIS A 318 13.84 -41.95 13.71
N ALA A 319 13.78 -40.65 13.40
CA ALA A 319 12.55 -39.97 12.99
C ALA A 319 12.08 -40.40 11.59
N ASP A 320 10.76 -40.38 11.37
CA ASP A 320 10.16 -40.77 10.08
C ASP A 320 10.60 -39.81 8.97
N PRO A 321 11.31 -40.28 7.93
CA PRO A 321 11.77 -39.44 6.82
C PRO A 321 10.63 -38.89 5.96
N LYS A 322 9.40 -39.39 6.12
CA LYS A 322 8.23 -38.90 5.38
C LYS A 322 7.64 -37.62 5.96
N LEU A 323 7.92 -37.30 7.22
CA LEU A 323 7.45 -36.08 7.85
C LEU A 323 8.24 -34.87 7.34
N TRP A 324 7.53 -33.84 6.90
CA TRP A 324 8.11 -32.62 6.36
C TRP A 324 8.89 -31.84 7.40
N ILE A 325 8.44 -31.84 8.67
CA ILE A 325 9.21 -31.29 9.78
C ILE A 325 10.57 -31.97 9.92
N THR A 326 10.63 -33.31 9.82
CA THR A 326 11.89 -34.06 9.89
C THR A 326 12.80 -33.70 8.72
N GLN A 327 12.25 -33.62 7.50
CA GLN A 327 13.02 -33.22 6.31
C GLN A 327 13.57 -31.79 6.45
N LEU A 328 12.79 -30.86 7.03
CA LEU A 328 13.24 -29.50 7.30
C LEU A 328 14.41 -29.50 8.28
N LEU A 329 14.29 -30.20 9.42
CA LEU A 329 15.36 -30.28 10.41
C LEU A 329 16.62 -30.92 9.86
N LYS A 330 16.49 -32.00 9.06
CA LYS A 330 17.62 -32.61 8.35
C LYS A 330 18.26 -31.64 7.36
N SER A 331 17.47 -30.80 6.68
CA SER A 331 18.01 -29.79 5.77
C SER A 331 18.83 -28.71 6.49
N ASP A 332 18.41 -28.32 7.70
CA ASP A 332 19.12 -27.35 8.54
C ASP A 332 20.38 -27.97 9.17
N GLU A 333 20.34 -29.25 9.56
CA GLU A 333 21.51 -29.99 10.01
C GLU A 333 22.56 -30.10 8.89
N LYS A 334 22.16 -30.53 7.69
CA LYS A 334 23.07 -30.63 6.52
C LYS A 334 23.67 -29.28 6.15
N TYR A 335 22.88 -28.21 6.26
CA TYR A 335 23.39 -26.85 6.08
C TYR A 335 24.46 -26.51 7.13
N ALA A 336 24.24 -26.86 8.40
CA ALA A 336 25.22 -26.62 9.48
C ALA A 336 26.51 -27.44 9.31
N GLU A 337 26.41 -28.65 8.75
CA GLU A 337 27.55 -29.51 8.36
C GLU A 337 28.31 -29.01 7.12
N GLN A 338 27.87 -27.91 6.50
CA GLN A 338 28.38 -27.41 5.21
C GLN A 338 28.11 -28.36 4.02
N ASP A 339 27.18 -29.30 4.15
CA ASP A 339 26.67 -30.12 3.04
C ASP A 339 25.46 -29.42 2.39
N PHE A 340 25.75 -28.32 1.68
CA PHE A 340 24.72 -27.49 1.05
C PHE A 340 23.93 -28.23 -0.04
N VAL A 341 24.52 -29.25 -0.66
CA VAL A 341 23.88 -30.03 -1.75
C VAL A 341 22.81 -30.95 -1.19
N ALA A 342 23.12 -31.68 -0.12
CA ALA A 342 22.12 -32.49 0.57
C ALA A 342 20.99 -31.62 1.16
N SER A 343 21.33 -30.45 1.71
CA SER A 343 20.35 -29.47 2.18
C SER A 343 19.43 -28.98 1.05
N LEU A 344 19.98 -28.62 -0.12
CA LEU A 344 19.21 -28.17 -1.28
C LEU A 344 18.28 -29.25 -1.84
N ALA A 345 18.73 -30.50 -1.90
CA ALA A 345 17.89 -31.62 -2.35
C ALA A 345 16.65 -31.81 -1.47
N LEU A 346 16.80 -31.71 -0.14
CA LEU A 346 15.69 -31.77 0.81
C LEU A 346 14.75 -30.56 0.67
N ILE A 347 15.31 -29.36 0.50
CA ILE A 347 14.51 -28.14 0.28
C ILE A 347 13.70 -28.25 -1.02
N GLU A 348 14.28 -28.76 -2.11
CA GLU A 348 13.58 -28.94 -3.39
C GLU A 348 12.44 -29.96 -3.28
N GLU A 349 12.65 -31.06 -2.53
CA GLU A 349 11.59 -32.02 -2.23
C GLU A 349 10.43 -31.35 -1.48
N LEU A 350 10.73 -30.56 -0.45
CA LEU A 350 9.73 -29.81 0.32
C LEU A 350 9.03 -28.72 -0.51
N GLN A 351 9.72 -28.07 -1.45
CA GLN A 351 9.15 -27.06 -2.35
C GLN A 351 8.11 -27.64 -3.33
N LYS A 352 8.04 -28.97 -3.52
CA LYS A 352 6.97 -29.62 -4.28
C LYS A 352 5.61 -29.47 -3.61
N VAL A 353 5.58 -29.22 -2.30
CA VAL A 353 4.36 -28.93 -1.54
C VAL A 353 3.99 -27.46 -1.75
N PRO A 354 2.86 -27.14 -2.43
CA PRO A 354 2.53 -25.77 -2.78
C PRO A 354 2.41 -24.83 -1.57
N ALA A 355 1.98 -25.35 -0.42
CA ALA A 355 1.85 -24.59 0.82
C ALA A 355 3.21 -24.13 1.39
N LEU A 356 4.28 -24.88 1.15
CA LEU A 356 5.62 -24.61 1.71
C LEU A 356 6.54 -23.84 0.75
N LYS A 357 6.19 -23.82 -0.55
CA LYS A 357 7.05 -23.26 -1.61
C LYS A 357 7.51 -21.83 -1.34
N ALA A 358 6.60 -20.94 -0.95
CA ALA A 358 6.93 -19.52 -0.73
C ALA A 358 7.82 -19.32 0.52
N ALA A 359 7.53 -20.07 1.58
CA ALA A 359 8.26 -20.01 2.85
C ALA A 359 9.72 -20.50 2.72
N LEU A 360 9.89 -21.59 1.98
CA LEU A 360 11.20 -22.23 1.79
C LEU A 360 12.13 -21.49 0.82
N GLU A 361 11.61 -20.50 0.09
CA GLU A 361 12.40 -19.75 -0.88
C GLU A 361 13.62 -19.06 -0.25
N LYS A 362 13.44 -18.47 0.95
CA LYS A 362 14.53 -17.83 1.68
C LYS A 362 15.65 -18.81 2.03
N ARG A 363 15.29 -20.04 2.42
CA ARG A 363 16.25 -21.10 2.76
C ARG A 363 16.95 -21.63 1.51
N PHE A 364 16.22 -21.81 0.41
CA PHE A 364 16.80 -22.17 -0.89
C PHE A 364 17.88 -21.18 -1.32
N VAL A 365 17.57 -19.88 -1.33
CA VAL A 365 18.54 -18.83 -1.68
C VAL A 365 19.75 -18.86 -0.76
N ARG A 366 19.55 -19.05 0.54
CA ARG A 366 20.63 -19.14 1.54
C ARG A 366 21.56 -20.34 1.28
N SER A 367 21.00 -21.52 0.97
CA SER A 367 21.80 -22.72 0.68
C SER A 367 22.57 -22.61 -0.64
N VAL A 368 21.98 -22.03 -1.68
CA VAL A 368 22.69 -21.74 -2.94
C VAL A 368 23.83 -20.74 -2.71
N TRP A 369 23.60 -19.73 -1.88
CA TRP A 369 24.64 -18.76 -1.53
C TRP A 369 25.81 -19.43 -0.79
N GLY A 370 25.53 -20.28 0.20
CA GLY A 370 26.55 -21.04 0.93
C GLY A 370 27.38 -21.95 0.00
N LEU A 371 26.71 -22.63 -0.94
CA LEU A 371 27.36 -23.46 -1.95
C LEU A 371 28.32 -22.63 -2.83
N ASN A 372 27.88 -21.44 -3.26
CA ASN A 372 28.67 -20.53 -4.09
C ASN A 372 29.90 -19.99 -3.32
N GLU A 373 29.73 -19.60 -2.05
CA GLU A 373 30.85 -19.17 -1.20
C GLU A 373 31.89 -20.27 -1.00
N MET A 374 31.45 -21.51 -0.79
CA MET A 374 32.34 -22.66 -0.66
C MET A 374 33.14 -22.92 -1.95
N ALA A 375 32.51 -22.76 -3.11
CA ALA A 375 33.19 -22.86 -4.42
C ALA A 375 34.26 -21.77 -4.60
N TYR A 376 33.99 -20.54 -4.19
CA TYR A 376 34.95 -19.43 -4.25
C TYR A 376 36.09 -19.54 -3.23
N ALA A 377 35.86 -20.13 -2.05
CA ALA A 377 36.86 -20.26 -1.00
C ALA A 377 37.98 -21.28 -1.34
N HIS A 378 37.71 -22.24 -2.23
CA HIS A 378 38.65 -23.29 -2.61
C HIS A 378 38.91 -23.42 -4.12
N PRO A 379 39.32 -22.34 -4.82
CA PRO A 379 39.33 -22.32 -6.28
C PRO A 379 40.45 -23.17 -6.92
N LYS A 380 41.41 -23.70 -6.14
CA LYS A 380 42.66 -24.27 -6.70
C LYS A 380 43.31 -25.44 -5.97
N LYS A 381 42.72 -26.00 -4.90
CA LYS A 381 43.22 -27.28 -4.39
C LYS A 381 42.59 -28.41 -5.23
N LYS A 382 43.39 -29.04 -6.09
CA LYS A 382 43.08 -30.34 -6.75
C LYS A 382 42.90 -31.50 -5.73
N GLY A 383 42.51 -31.20 -4.50
CA GLY A 383 42.12 -32.18 -3.50
C GLY A 383 40.62 -32.37 -3.63
N ARG A 384 40.23 -33.60 -3.96
CA ARG A 384 38.87 -34.15 -3.98
C ARG A 384 37.82 -33.17 -3.44
N VAL A 385 37.23 -32.39 -4.35
CA VAL A 385 35.89 -31.84 -4.12
C VAL A 385 35.01 -33.06 -3.80
N PRO A 386 34.28 -33.09 -2.67
CA PRO A 386 33.41 -34.21 -2.36
C PRO A 386 32.52 -34.45 -3.58
N ALA A 387 32.30 -35.72 -3.95
CA ALA A 387 31.60 -36.08 -5.19
C ALA A 387 30.17 -35.51 -5.26
N SER A 388 29.64 -34.99 -4.14
CA SER A 388 28.38 -34.24 -4.07
C SER A 388 28.45 -32.83 -4.69
N ALA A 389 29.61 -32.22 -4.87
CA ALA A 389 29.73 -30.83 -5.34
C ALA A 389 29.93 -30.70 -6.88
N SER A 390 29.61 -31.74 -7.67
CA SER A 390 29.55 -31.64 -9.14
C SER A 390 28.23 -31.08 -9.67
N ASP A 391 27.32 -30.64 -8.80
CA ASP A 391 25.99 -30.17 -9.18
C ASP A 391 26.00 -28.69 -9.57
N GLU A 392 26.60 -28.38 -10.73
CA GLU A 392 26.41 -27.10 -11.44
C GLU A 392 24.91 -26.79 -11.66
N SER A 393 24.06 -27.83 -11.63
CA SER A 393 22.61 -27.76 -11.82
C SER A 393 21.88 -26.80 -10.87
N PHE A 394 22.24 -26.74 -9.57
CA PHE A 394 21.52 -25.87 -8.62
C PHE A 394 21.83 -24.39 -8.84
N ILE A 395 23.08 -24.06 -9.21
CA ILE A 395 23.49 -22.68 -9.50
C ILE A 395 22.87 -22.23 -10.83
N GLU A 396 22.83 -23.10 -11.84
CA GLU A 396 22.16 -22.83 -13.10
C GLU A 396 20.65 -22.64 -12.91
N THR A 397 20.00 -23.53 -12.15
CA THR A 397 18.56 -23.42 -11.82
C THR A 397 18.27 -22.12 -11.08
N PHE A 398 19.15 -21.71 -10.16
CA PHE A 398 19.02 -20.43 -9.46
C PHE A 398 19.13 -19.24 -10.43
N LYS A 399 20.13 -19.25 -11.34
CA LYS A 399 20.29 -18.19 -12.34
C LYS A 399 19.09 -18.08 -13.28
N GLU A 400 18.58 -19.22 -13.73
CA GLU A 400 17.37 -19.27 -14.57
C GLU A 400 16.14 -18.76 -13.81
N ARG A 401 15.95 -19.19 -12.56
CA ARG A 401 14.79 -18.84 -11.74
C ARG A 401 14.72 -17.36 -11.36
N TYR A 402 15.86 -16.70 -11.19
CA TYR A 402 15.94 -15.29 -10.75
C TYR A 402 16.50 -14.33 -11.80
N GLU A 403 16.67 -14.79 -13.05
CA GLU A 403 17.21 -14.01 -14.16
C GLU A 403 18.55 -13.32 -13.81
N VAL A 404 19.41 -14.01 -13.04
CA VAL A 404 20.71 -13.48 -12.61
C VAL A 404 21.75 -13.79 -13.70
N PRO A 405 22.44 -12.77 -14.25
CA PRO A 405 23.39 -12.94 -15.35
C PRO A 405 24.65 -13.75 -14.98
#